data_AF-A0A3B9KBG9-F1
#
_entry.id   AF-A0A3B9KBG9-F1
#
_cell.length_a   1.000
_cell.length_b   1.000
_cell.length_c   1.000
_cell.angle_alpha   90.00
_cell.angle_beta   90.00
_cell.angle_gamma   90.00
#
_symmetry.space_group_name_H-M   'P 1'
#
loop_
_entity.id
_entity.type
_entity.pdbx_description
1 polymer ?
#
loop_
_entity_poly.entity_id
_entity_poly.type
_entity_poly.pdbx_seq_one_letter_code
_entity_poly.pdbx_strand_id
1 'polypeptide(L)'
;MLAIHPEKVRWLFWLRWKLFTRGFTREKSRIISTIFMIVFGLPIYGGIAVGTFLAYRYLPSPANAEILFLVLTGVYLFWMVLPLLEFSVNEGLDVSKLLLFPLTRSELMLSLLFSTLLDIPMLGLILVFIAVVAGWAVSLPVTLLTIVAVLILYAQVVGMSQLVLALLMSTLQSRRFR
;
A
#
# COMPACT_ATOMS: atom_id res chain seq x y z
N MET A 1 23.27 -14.94 -7.61
CA MET A 1 23.66 -14.06 -6.48
C MET A 1 22.73 -12.86 -6.48
N LEU A 2 21.93 -12.69 -5.42
CA LEU A 2 21.02 -11.57 -5.18
C LEU A 2 21.81 -10.32 -4.79
N ALA A 3 22.59 -9.77 -5.72
CA ALA A 3 23.20 -8.46 -5.52
C ALA A 3 22.13 -7.40 -5.77
N ILE A 4 21.47 -6.94 -4.70
CA ILE A 4 20.62 -5.75 -4.76
C ILE A 4 21.56 -4.56 -4.85
N HIS A 5 21.50 -3.81 -5.95
CA HIS A 5 22.28 -2.59 -6.10
C HIS A 5 21.48 -1.42 -5.51
N PRO A 6 21.88 -0.88 -4.33
CA PRO A 6 21.10 0.14 -3.63
C PRO A 6 20.95 1.42 -4.46
N GLU A 7 21.91 1.72 -5.34
CA GLU A 7 21.85 2.86 -6.24
C GLU A 7 20.68 2.77 -7.22
N LYS A 8 20.41 1.59 -7.78
CA LYS A 8 19.28 1.38 -8.70
C LYS A 8 17.95 1.61 -7.99
N VAL A 9 17.80 1.08 -6.78
CA VAL A 9 16.58 1.29 -5.95
C VAL A 9 16.39 2.77 -5.64
N ARG A 10 17.46 3.48 -5.29
CA ARG A 10 17.42 4.92 -5.02
C ARG A 10 16.97 5.72 -6.25
N TRP A 11 17.49 5.39 -7.44
CA TRP A 11 17.10 6.05 -8.69
C TRP A 11 15.64 5.80 -9.05
N LEU A 12 15.15 4.58 -8.88
CA LEU A 12 13.74 4.25 -9.11
C LEU A 12 12.82 5.01 -8.17
N PHE A 13 13.18 5.06 -6.88
CA PHE A 13 12.43 5.84 -5.91
C PHE A 13 12.44 7.34 -6.23
N TRP A 14 13.60 7.90 -6.59
CA TRP A 14 13.71 9.29 -7.00
C TRP A 14 12.88 9.60 -8.25
N LEU A 15 12.89 8.72 -9.25
CA LEU A 15 12.08 8.86 -10.45
C LEU A 15 10.59 8.89 -10.09
N ARG A 16 10.13 7.96 -9.24
CA ARG A 16 8.73 7.91 -8.80
C ARG A 16 8.34 9.15 -8.02
N TRP A 17 9.18 9.60 -7.08
CA TRP A 17 8.98 10.85 -6.35
C TRP A 17 8.86 12.06 -7.28
N LYS A 18 9.74 12.13 -8.29
CA LYS A 18 9.74 13.22 -9.28
C LYS A 18 8.49 13.19 -10.17
N LEU A 19 8.02 12.01 -10.56
CA LEU A 19 6.77 11.86 -11.31
C LEU A 19 5.55 12.24 -10.47
N PHE A 20 5.52 11.82 -9.21
CA PHE A 20 4.46 12.17 -8.26
C PHE A 20 4.38 13.68 -8.07
N THR A 21 5.49 14.32 -7.69
CA THR A 21 5.55 15.78 -7.46
C THR A 21 5.23 16.60 -8.71
N ARG A 22 5.75 16.20 -9.88
CA ARG A 22 5.43 16.86 -11.15
C ARG A 22 3.97 16.67 -11.58
N GLY A 23 3.35 15.57 -11.17
CA GLY A 23 1.91 15.32 -11.38
C GLY A 23 1.03 16.43 -10.80
N PHE A 24 1.37 16.94 -9.62
CA PHE A 24 0.66 18.07 -9.00
C PHE A 24 0.83 19.38 -9.76
N THR A 25 2.02 19.64 -10.30
CA THR A 25 2.30 20.90 -11.00
C THR A 25 1.60 21.01 -12.37
N ARG A 26 1.30 19.88 -13.00
CA ARG A 26 0.79 19.85 -14.38
C ARG A 26 -0.74 19.85 -14.46
N GLU A 27 -1.43 19.41 -13.42
CA GLU A 27 -2.87 19.18 -13.45
C GLU A 27 -3.56 19.71 -12.18
N LYS A 28 -4.25 20.86 -12.31
CA LYS A 28 -4.98 21.49 -11.18
C LYS A 28 -6.06 20.57 -10.60
N SER A 29 -6.70 19.75 -11.44
CA SER A 29 -7.68 18.74 -11.01
C SER A 29 -7.10 17.78 -9.98
N ARG A 30 -5.84 17.37 -10.16
CA ARG A 30 -5.13 16.45 -9.24
C ARG A 30 -4.85 17.07 -7.88
N ILE A 31 -4.56 18.38 -7.83
CA ILE A 31 -4.43 19.09 -6.55
C ILE A 31 -5.77 19.11 -5.82
N ILE A 32 -6.86 19.44 -6.52
CA ILE A 32 -8.20 19.52 -5.93
C ILE A 32 -8.65 18.15 -5.41
N SER A 33 -8.49 17.09 -6.20
CA SER A 33 -8.84 15.73 -5.77
C SER A 33 -8.01 15.26 -4.57
N THR A 34 -6.72 15.63 -4.52
CA THR A 34 -5.85 15.30 -3.39
C THR A 34 -6.24 16.07 -2.14
N ILE A 35 -6.51 17.37 -2.24
CA ILE A 35 -6.99 18.17 -1.10
C ILE A 35 -8.31 17.60 -0.58
N PHE A 36 -9.25 17.31 -1.48
CA PHE A 36 -10.52 16.70 -1.11
C PHE A 36 -10.30 15.35 -0.38
N MET A 37 -9.46 14.48 -0.93
CA MET A 37 -9.16 13.19 -0.34
C MET A 37 -8.45 13.31 1.02
N ILE A 38 -7.60 14.32 1.22
CA ILE A 38 -6.99 14.58 2.53
C ILE A 38 -8.04 15.11 3.50
N VAL A 39 -8.79 16.15 3.13
CA VAL A 39 -9.75 16.82 4.01
C VAL A 39 -10.88 15.88 4.44
N PHE A 40 -11.39 15.04 3.54
CA PHE A 40 -12.48 14.12 3.84
C PHE A 40 -11.98 12.71 4.19
N GLY A 41 -10.97 12.20 3.49
CA GLY A 41 -10.44 10.86 3.72
C GLY A 41 -9.63 10.75 5.00
N LEU A 42 -8.80 11.74 5.35
CA LEU A 42 -7.96 11.65 6.55
C LEU A 42 -8.77 11.58 7.85
N PRO A 43 -9.86 12.35 8.05
CA PRO A 43 -10.76 12.15 9.19
C PRO A 43 -11.43 10.78 9.20
N ILE A 44 -11.82 10.23 8.04
CA ILE A 44 -12.42 8.89 7.96
C ILE A 44 -11.41 7.83 8.35
N TYR A 45 -10.21 7.84 7.77
CA TYR A 45 -9.13 6.93 8.11
C TYR A 45 -8.69 7.07 9.56
N GLY A 46 -8.60 8.30 10.06
CA GLY A 46 -8.33 8.60 11.45
C GLY A 46 -9.40 8.05 12.39
N GLY A 47 -10.68 8.21 12.03
CA GLY A 47 -11.81 7.65 12.78
C GLY A 47 -11.77 6.12 12.84
N ILE A 48 -11.47 5.45 11.72
CA ILE A 48 -11.29 3.99 11.68
C ILE A 48 -10.10 3.57 12.56
N ALA A 49 -8.96 4.27 12.44
CA ALA A 49 -7.77 3.96 13.22
C ALA A 49 -8.00 4.15 14.73
N VAL A 50 -8.63 5.26 15.14
CA VAL A 50 -8.99 5.50 16.54
C VAL A 50 -10.01 4.46 17.01
N GLY A 51 -11.07 4.20 16.24
CA GLY A 51 -12.10 3.22 16.60
C GLY A 51 -11.54 1.81 16.79
N THR A 52 -10.67 1.37 15.87
CA THR A 52 -10.00 0.06 15.97
C THR A 52 -8.98 0.01 17.10
N PHE A 53 -8.21 1.08 17.32
CA PHE A 53 -7.33 1.18 18.49
C PHE A 53 -8.11 1.03 19.82
N LEU A 54 -9.22 1.75 19.97
CA LEU A 54 -10.09 1.65 21.13
C LEU A 54 -10.64 0.22 21.28
N ALA A 55 -11.06 -0.40 20.18
CA ALA A 55 -11.54 -1.77 20.16
C ALA A 55 -10.46 -2.76 20.65
N TYR A 56 -9.22 -2.63 20.18
CA TYR A 56 -8.11 -3.50 20.60
C TYR A 56 -7.79 -3.35 22.10
N ARG A 57 -7.91 -2.13 22.64
CA ARG A 57 -7.52 -1.81 24.01
C ARG A 57 -8.59 -2.12 25.05
N TYR A 58 -9.86 -1.89 24.72
CA TYR A 58 -10.95 -1.86 25.71
C TYR A 58 -11.94 -3.01 25.58
N LEU A 59 -11.98 -3.74 24.46
CA LEU A 59 -12.87 -4.90 24.37
C LEU A 59 -12.28 -6.11 25.10
N PRO A 60 -13.15 -6.93 25.72
CA PRO A 60 -12.72 -8.16 26.35
C PRO A 60 -12.21 -9.16 25.31
N SER A 61 -11.27 -10.02 25.71
CA SER A 61 -10.89 -11.19 24.92
C SER A 61 -12.08 -12.17 24.86
N PRO A 62 -12.42 -12.74 23.68
CA PRO A 62 -11.66 -12.73 22.42
C PRO A 62 -12.05 -11.63 21.40
N ALA A 63 -13.04 -10.79 21.72
CA ALA A 63 -13.60 -9.82 20.76
C ALA A 63 -12.56 -8.82 20.22
N ASN A 64 -11.58 -8.44 21.03
CA ASN A 64 -10.47 -7.58 20.58
C ASN A 64 -9.63 -8.21 19.45
N ALA A 65 -9.36 -9.52 19.53
CA ALA A 65 -8.62 -10.26 18.50
C ALA A 65 -9.48 -10.52 17.26
N GLU A 66 -10.77 -10.80 17.42
CA GLU A 66 -11.70 -10.96 16.31
C GLU A 66 -11.79 -9.70 15.44
N ILE A 67 -11.84 -8.52 16.08
CA ILE A 67 -11.83 -7.24 15.35
C ILE A 67 -10.49 -7.03 14.64
N LEU A 68 -9.37 -7.42 15.24
CA LEU A 68 -8.07 -7.36 14.58
C LEU A 68 -8.09 -8.17 13.28
N PHE A 69 -8.55 -9.42 13.34
CA PHE A 69 -8.67 -10.28 12.16
C PHE A 69 -9.62 -9.70 11.12
N LEU A 70 -10.79 -9.20 11.54
CA LEU A 70 -11.77 -8.58 10.65
C LEU A 70 -11.17 -7.37 9.92
N VAL A 71 -10.52 -6.47 10.65
CA VAL A 71 -9.91 -5.25 10.08
C VAL A 71 -8.79 -5.60 9.12
N LEU A 72 -7.85 -6.47 9.51
CA LEU A 72 -6.72 -6.84 8.66
C LEU A 72 -7.17 -7.61 7.41
N THR A 73 -8.18 -8.48 7.54
CA THR A 73 -8.78 -9.18 6.39
C THR A 73 -9.49 -8.21 5.47
N GLY A 74 -10.27 -7.27 6.03
CA GLY A 74 -10.95 -6.23 5.26
C GLY A 74 -9.96 -5.36 4.49
N VAL A 75 -8.87 -4.94 5.14
CA VAL A 75 -7.76 -4.22 4.49
C VAL A 75 -7.16 -5.04 3.35
N TYR A 76 -6.87 -6.32 3.59
CA TYR A 76 -6.28 -7.20 2.58
C TYR A 76 -7.18 -7.34 1.34
N LEU A 77 -8.48 -7.58 1.55
CA LEU A 77 -9.46 -7.68 0.47
C LEU A 77 -9.65 -6.35 -0.26
N PHE A 78 -9.74 -5.24 0.48
CA PHE A 78 -9.87 -3.92 -0.11
C PHE A 78 -8.67 -3.59 -1.01
N TRP A 79 -7.44 -3.87 -0.58
CA TRP A 79 -6.23 -3.64 -1.38
C TRP A 79 -6.10 -4.58 -2.59
N MET A 80 -6.73 -5.75 -2.55
CA MET A 80 -6.82 -6.66 -3.69
C MET A 80 -7.76 -6.10 -4.77
N VAL A 81 -8.82 -5.41 -4.36
CA VAL A 81 -9.84 -4.85 -5.27
C VAL A 81 -9.45 -3.47 -5.80
N LEU A 82 -8.76 -2.65 -5.00
CA LEU A 82 -8.34 -1.28 -5.39
C LEU A 82 -7.76 -1.18 -6.82
N PRO A 83 -6.86 -2.07 -7.26
CA PRO A 83 -6.27 -1.95 -8.58
C PRO A 83 -7.25 -2.17 -9.73
N LEU A 84 -8.37 -2.88 -9.50
CA LEU A 84 -9.44 -3.03 -10.48
C LEU A 84 -10.12 -1.68 -10.76
N LEU A 85 -10.20 -0.82 -9.75
CA LEU A 85 -10.78 0.52 -9.86
C LEU A 85 -9.78 1.52 -10.45
N GLU A 86 -8.50 1.39 -10.11
CA GLU A 86 -7.44 2.29 -10.60
C GLU A 86 -6.97 1.97 -12.02
N PHE A 87 -7.19 0.76 -12.52
CA PHE A 87 -6.75 0.33 -13.85
C PHE A 87 -7.25 1.27 -14.98
N SER A 88 -8.44 1.86 -14.83
CA SER A 88 -9.00 2.80 -15.84
C SER A 88 -8.44 4.22 -15.73
N VAL A 89 -7.79 4.59 -14.64
CA VAL A 89 -7.40 5.97 -14.30
C VAL A 89 -5.87 6.17 -14.32
N ASN A 90 -5.09 5.11 -14.14
CA ASN A 90 -3.66 5.23 -13.82
C ASN A 90 -2.75 4.71 -14.94
N GLU A 91 -2.16 5.62 -15.72
CA GLU A 91 -1.04 5.33 -16.65
C GLU A 91 0.34 5.27 -15.94
N GLY A 92 0.36 5.48 -14.61
CA GLY A 92 1.55 5.67 -13.80
C GLY A 92 2.23 4.37 -13.35
N LEU A 93 3.52 4.25 -13.68
CA LEU A 93 4.43 3.13 -13.36
C LEU A 93 3.82 1.74 -13.51
N ASP A 94 3.46 1.42 -14.75
CA ASP A 94 3.25 0.05 -15.18
C ASP A 94 4.52 -0.78 -14.96
N VAL A 95 4.40 -1.89 -14.21
CA VAL A 95 5.46 -2.89 -13.99
C VAL A 95 6.08 -3.31 -15.32
N SER A 96 5.27 -3.41 -16.37
CA SER A 96 5.68 -3.78 -17.73
C SER A 96 6.70 -2.81 -18.31
N LYS A 97 6.63 -1.51 -17.96
CA LYS A 97 7.60 -0.49 -18.38
C LYS A 97 8.93 -0.64 -17.62
N LEU A 98 8.90 -1.12 -16.37
CA LEU A 98 10.09 -1.34 -15.56
C LEU A 98 10.82 -2.64 -15.94
N LEU A 99 10.12 -3.64 -16.50
CA LEU A 99 10.72 -4.86 -17.03
C LEU A 99 11.68 -4.62 -18.21
N LEU A 100 11.61 -3.46 -18.87
CA LEU A 100 12.53 -3.07 -19.94
C LEU A 100 13.95 -2.78 -19.43
N PHE A 101 14.10 -2.50 -18.13
CA PHE A 101 15.39 -2.20 -17.53
C PHE A 101 16.04 -3.47 -16.95
N PRO A 102 17.38 -3.56 -16.92
CA PRO A 102 18.12 -4.70 -16.34
C PRO A 102 18.08 -4.66 -14.80
N LEU A 103 16.88 -4.87 -14.25
CA LEU A 103 16.57 -4.92 -12.83
C LEU A 103 16.41 -6.38 -12.38
N THR A 104 16.92 -6.69 -11.20
CA THR A 104 16.65 -7.97 -10.55
C THR A 104 15.22 -8.00 -10.00
N ARG A 105 14.67 -9.22 -9.80
CA ARG A 105 13.32 -9.38 -9.23
C ARG A 105 13.16 -8.71 -7.87
N SER A 106 14.19 -8.79 -7.03
CA SER A 106 14.23 -8.15 -5.71
C SER A 106 14.24 -6.62 -5.79
N GLU A 107 14.99 -6.04 -6.73
CA GLU A 107 15.00 -4.58 -6.95
C GLU A 107 13.63 -4.08 -7.43
N LEU A 108 12.98 -4.84 -8.30
CA LEU A 108 11.63 -4.52 -8.79
C LEU A 108 10.61 -4.59 -7.64
N MET A 109 10.62 -5.66 -6.84
CA MET A 109 9.72 -5.79 -5.68
C MET A 109 9.94 -4.68 -4.65
N LEU A 110 11.20 -4.35 -4.31
CA LEU A 110 11.49 -3.24 -3.40
C LEU A 110 11.00 -1.91 -3.98
N SER A 111 11.25 -1.66 -5.26
CA SER A 111 10.74 -0.45 -5.92
C SER A 111 9.22 -0.36 -5.86
N LEU A 112 8.50 -1.48 -5.97
CA LEU A 112 7.04 -1.49 -5.84
C LEU A 112 6.61 -1.18 -4.41
N LEU A 113 7.20 -1.82 -3.41
CA LEU A 113 6.92 -1.58 -1.99
C LEU A 113 7.17 -0.12 -1.58
N PHE A 114 8.20 0.51 -2.14
CA PHE A 114 8.48 1.92 -1.87
C PHE A 114 7.63 2.87 -2.72
N SER A 115 7.23 2.45 -3.93
CA SER A 115 6.35 3.23 -4.78
C SER A 115 4.97 3.39 -4.17
N THR A 116 4.42 2.32 -3.57
CA THR A 116 3.11 2.36 -2.92
C THR A 116 3.05 3.27 -1.70
N LEU A 117 4.21 3.57 -1.08
CA LEU A 117 4.28 4.53 0.01
C LEU A 117 3.91 5.96 -0.38
N LEU A 118 3.97 6.27 -1.67
CA LEU A 118 3.67 7.59 -2.20
C LEU A 118 2.21 7.74 -2.67
N ASP A 119 1.44 6.66 -2.62
CA ASP A 119 0.05 6.68 -3.04
C ASP A 119 -0.84 7.21 -1.90
N ILE A 120 -1.81 8.06 -2.22
CA ILE A 120 -2.65 8.71 -1.20
C ILE A 120 -3.45 7.70 -0.35
N PRO A 121 -4.00 6.59 -0.90
CA PRO A 121 -4.69 5.57 -0.08
C PRO A 121 -3.79 4.95 1.00
N MET A 122 -2.47 4.99 0.82
CA MET A 122 -1.50 4.47 1.78
C MET A 122 -1.58 5.17 3.13
N LEU A 123 -1.99 6.44 3.18
CA LEU A 123 -2.18 7.16 4.44
C LEU A 123 -3.16 6.42 5.36
N GLY A 124 -4.23 5.87 4.80
CA GLY A 124 -5.20 5.07 5.55
C GLY A 124 -4.59 3.77 6.07
N LEU A 125 -3.82 3.07 5.25
CA LEU A 125 -3.15 1.82 5.65
C LEU A 125 -2.15 2.06 6.79
N ILE A 126 -1.35 3.13 6.70
CA ILE A 126 -0.39 3.50 7.74
C ILE A 126 -1.11 3.78 9.06
N LEU A 127 -2.23 4.51 9.04
CA LEU A 127 -3.01 4.80 10.25
C LEU A 127 -3.57 3.53 10.89
N VAL A 128 -4.09 2.58 10.10
CA VAL A 128 -4.56 1.27 10.61
C VAL A 128 -3.39 0.49 11.23
N PHE A 129 -2.23 0.46 10.58
CA PHE A 129 -1.05 -0.21 11.12
C PHE A 129 -0.53 0.41 12.41
N ILE A 130 -0.53 1.75 12.51
CA ILE A 130 -0.22 2.45 13.75
C ILE A 130 -1.22 2.06 14.85
N ALA A 131 -2.52 2.00 14.54
CA ALA A 131 -3.54 1.59 15.51
C ALA A 131 -3.34 0.15 16.01
N VAL A 132 -2.95 -0.78 15.12
CA VAL A 132 -2.63 -2.16 15.49
C VAL A 132 -1.41 -2.21 16.42
N VAL A 133 -0.30 -1.56 16.04
CA VAL A 133 0.92 -1.54 16.85
C VAL A 133 0.67 -0.89 18.21
N ALA A 134 0.00 0.26 18.23
CA ALA A 134 -0.31 0.98 19.46
C ALA A 134 -1.30 0.21 20.35
N GLY A 135 -2.31 -0.44 19.76
CA GLY A 135 -3.34 -1.19 20.49
C GLY A 135 -2.78 -2.43 21.18
N TRP A 136 -1.74 -3.04 20.61
CA TRP A 136 -1.11 -4.28 21.11
C TRP A 136 0.24 -4.05 21.79
N ALA A 137 0.66 -2.79 22.00
CA ALA A 137 1.92 -2.43 22.65
C ALA A 137 1.89 -2.64 24.18
N VAL A 138 1.72 -3.89 24.62
CA VAL A 138 1.66 -4.28 26.04
C VAL A 138 3.05 -4.44 26.65
N SER A 139 4.01 -4.92 25.86
CA SER A 139 5.40 -5.12 26.28
C SER A 139 6.35 -4.97 25.09
N LEU A 140 7.61 -4.65 25.34
CA LEU A 140 8.61 -4.44 24.28
C LEU A 140 8.71 -5.62 23.30
N PRO A 141 8.76 -6.90 23.76
CA PRO A 141 8.82 -8.03 22.83
C PRO A 141 7.57 -8.15 21.96
N VAL A 142 6.38 -7.93 22.54
CA VAL A 142 5.11 -7.99 21.81
C VAL A 142 5.06 -6.90 20.76
N THR A 143 5.41 -5.65 21.13
CA THR A 143 5.45 -4.53 20.18
C THR A 143 6.38 -4.80 19.00
N LEU A 144 7.59 -5.32 19.26
CA LEU A 144 8.54 -5.65 18.19
C LEU A 144 7.99 -6.75 17.26
N LEU A 145 7.38 -7.79 17.81
CA LEU A 145 6.71 -8.83 17.02
C LEU A 145 5.56 -8.27 16.20
N THR A 146 4.72 -7.39 16.78
CA THR A 146 3.62 -6.74 16.06
C THR A 146 4.14 -5.88 14.91
N ILE A 147 5.22 -5.12 15.10
CA ILE A 147 5.85 -4.32 14.04
C ILE A 147 6.31 -5.24 12.90
N VAL A 148 7.03 -6.32 13.21
CA VAL A 148 7.50 -7.28 12.19
C VAL A 148 6.33 -7.91 11.45
N ALA A 149 5.28 -8.36 12.17
CA ALA A 149 4.09 -8.94 11.58
C ALA A 149 3.36 -7.97 10.64
N VAL A 150 3.22 -6.70 11.04
CA VAL A 150 2.62 -5.64 10.21
C VAL A 150 3.46 -5.35 8.97
N LEU A 151 4.80 -5.35 9.07
CA LEU A 151 5.68 -5.17 7.90
C LEU A 151 5.58 -6.35 6.92
N ILE A 152 5.46 -7.57 7.43
CA ILE A 152 5.22 -8.77 6.59
C ILE A 152 3.86 -8.65 5.90
N LEU A 153 2.81 -8.29 6.66
CA LEU A 153 1.47 -8.09 6.10
C LEU A 153 1.46 -6.99 5.04
N TYR A 154 2.15 -5.88 5.29
CA TYR A 154 2.32 -4.81 4.31
C TYR A 154 2.88 -5.33 2.99
N ALA A 155 3.97 -6.10 3.06
CA ALA A 155 4.59 -6.69 1.87
C ALA A 155 3.64 -7.65 1.15
N GLN A 156 2.84 -8.43 1.88
CA GLN A 156 1.84 -9.32 1.30
C GLN A 156 0.69 -8.55 0.63
N VAL A 157 0.17 -7.52 1.29
CA VAL A 157 -0.92 -6.67 0.77
C VAL A 157 -0.50 -6.00 -0.53
N VAL A 158 0.67 -5.35 -0.55
CA VAL A 158 1.20 -4.71 -1.76
C VAL A 158 1.53 -5.75 -2.82
N GLY A 159 2.19 -6.84 -2.46
CA GLY A 159 2.50 -7.92 -3.40
C GLY A 159 1.26 -8.48 -4.08
N MET A 160 0.19 -8.74 -3.30
CA MET A 160 -1.08 -9.26 -3.83
C MET A 160 -1.77 -8.27 -4.75
N SER A 161 -1.80 -6.99 -4.39
CA SER A 161 -2.32 -5.91 -5.22
C SER A 161 -1.62 -5.84 -6.59
N GLN A 162 -0.29 -5.97 -6.61
CA GLN A 162 0.51 -5.98 -7.84
C GLN A 162 0.32 -7.26 -8.66
N LEU A 163 0.13 -8.42 -8.00
CA LEU A 163 -0.21 -9.68 -8.68
C LEU A 163 -1.55 -9.57 -9.41
N VAL A 164 -2.57 -8.96 -8.79
CA VAL A 164 -3.87 -8.71 -9.45
C VAL A 164 -3.68 -7.86 -10.70
N LEU A 165 -2.94 -6.75 -10.62
CA LEU A 165 -2.64 -5.91 -11.79
C LEU A 165 -1.92 -6.67 -12.91
N ALA A 166 -0.88 -7.43 -12.57
CA ALA A 166 -0.12 -8.21 -13.53
C ALA A 166 -1.00 -9.25 -14.24
N LEU A 167 -1.90 -9.92 -13.50
CA LEU A 167 -2.85 -10.86 -14.06
C LEU A 167 -3.84 -10.17 -15.01
N LEU A 168 -4.42 -9.02 -14.62
CA LEU A 168 -5.31 -8.25 -15.48
C LEU A 168 -4.64 -7.85 -16.78
N MET A 169 -3.43 -7.28 -16.72
CA MET A 169 -2.67 -6.90 -17.91
C MET A 169 -2.39 -8.10 -18.82
N SER A 170 -2.02 -9.25 -18.24
CA SER A 170 -1.78 -10.47 -19.02
C SER A 170 -3.04 -10.98 -19.74
N THR A 171 -4.21 -10.88 -19.10
CA THR A 171 -5.48 -11.32 -19.70
C THR A 171 -5.92 -10.43 -20.86
N LEU A 172 -5.77 -9.11 -20.72
CA LEU A 172 -6.11 -8.11 -21.74
C LEU A 172 -5.16 -8.13 -22.94
N GLN A 173 -3.87 -8.39 -22.72
CA GLN A 173 -2.89 -8.53 -23.80
C GLN A 173 -2.97 -9.89 -24.51
N SER A 174 -3.73 -10.86 -23.98
CA SER A 174 -3.91 -12.15 -24.65
C SER A 174 -4.65 -11.94 -25.98
N ARG A 175 -4.18 -12.61 -27.03
CA ARG A 175 -4.72 -12.51 -28.40
C ARG A 175 -6.23 -12.80 -28.53
N ARG A 176 -6.87 -13.30 -27.47
CA ARG A 176 -8.30 -13.63 -27.41
C ARG A 176 -9.20 -12.40 -27.21
N PHE A 177 -8.65 -11.29 -26.71
CA PHE A 177 -9.39 -10.04 -26.46
C PHE A 177 -8.90 -8.85 -27.30
N ARG A 178 -7.99 -9.08 -28.25
CA ARG A 178 -7.56 -8.10 -29.26
C ARG A 178 -8.43 -8.14 -30.50
#